data_AF-A0A3D9HNG9-F1
#
_entry.id   AF-A0A3D9HNG9-F1
#
_cell.length_a   1.000
_cell.length_b   1.000
_cell.length_c   1.000
_cell.angle_alpha   90.00
_cell.angle_beta   90.00
_cell.angle_gamma   90.00
#
_symmetry.space_group_name_H-M   'P 1'
#
loop_
_entity.id
_entity.type
_entity.pdbx_description
1 polymer ?
#
loop_
_entity_poly.entity_id
_entity_poly.type
_entity_poly.pdbx_seq_one_letter_code
_entity_poly.pdbx_strand_id
1 'polypeptide(L)'
;MSSHEPRKVYSIEKRMQAEGVVDPGLQFAAGMESADGFSPVDLMNEIRALRADIAEMRNGGATMAGSGNGLPEADADLDRDLRIELAQMVRTIARTKTELAQIRHPDAEDDRLQDASGELDAIVMATEGATNQILEATETIEKEITQIAALAHEDEDIITLSDKIASQLTTIMEACNFQDITGQRINKVVKTMHFVEERIRAMIDIWGLQAFADLPVPTGGAMEDDPDADLLAGPQMEGQGITQDEIDKLFD
;
A
#
# COMPACT_ATOMS: atom_id res chain seq x y z
N MET A 1 -1.11 49.04 -7.97
CA MET A 1 -2.00 48.62 -9.07
C MET A 1 -1.85 47.12 -9.23
N SER A 2 -2.77 46.33 -8.67
CA SER A 2 -2.86 44.90 -8.94
C SER A 2 -4.21 44.66 -9.59
N SER A 3 -4.18 44.36 -10.88
CA SER A 3 -5.31 44.04 -11.72
C SER A 3 -5.75 42.60 -11.45
N HIS A 4 -6.82 42.43 -10.69
CA HIS A 4 -7.49 41.15 -10.51
C HIS A 4 -8.49 40.97 -11.66
N GLU A 5 -8.19 40.04 -12.57
CA GLU A 5 -9.14 39.58 -13.58
C GLU A 5 -10.28 38.81 -12.90
N PRO A 6 -11.55 39.00 -13.32
CA PRO A 6 -12.67 38.27 -12.73
C PRO A 6 -12.66 36.82 -13.21
N ARG A 7 -12.63 35.87 -12.26
CA ARG A 7 -12.78 34.43 -12.51
C ARG A 7 -14.05 34.16 -13.32
N LYS A 8 -13.94 33.39 -14.41
CA LYS A 8 -15.09 32.90 -15.18
C LYS A 8 -15.81 31.82 -14.37
N VAL A 9 -17.03 32.13 -13.96
CA VAL A 9 -17.93 31.22 -13.26
C VAL A 9 -18.61 30.32 -14.28
N TYR A 10 -18.52 29.00 -14.10
CA TYR A 10 -19.08 28.02 -15.02
C TYR A 10 -20.59 27.80 -14.75
N SER A 11 -21.31 27.34 -15.78
CA SER A 11 -22.77 27.19 -15.80
C SER A 11 -23.34 26.36 -14.63
N ILE A 12 -22.53 25.48 -14.05
CA ILE A 12 -22.86 24.60 -12.94
C ILE A 12 -22.80 25.37 -11.61
N GLU A 13 -21.79 26.20 -11.40
CA GLU A 13 -21.66 27.06 -10.20
C GLU A 13 -22.80 28.08 -10.10
N LYS A 14 -23.25 28.61 -11.25
CA LYS A 14 -24.41 29.52 -11.31
C LYS A 14 -25.73 28.83 -10.98
N ARG A 15 -25.80 27.50 -11.16
CA ARG A 15 -26.95 26.66 -10.78
C ARG A 15 -26.92 26.29 -9.30
N MET A 16 -25.75 26.01 -8.75
CA MET A 16 -25.58 25.68 -7.33
C MET A 16 -25.80 26.88 -6.41
N GLN A 17 -25.47 28.11 -6.85
CA GLN A 17 -25.81 29.32 -6.09
C GLN A 17 -27.32 29.64 -6.07
N ALA A 18 -28.09 29.17 -7.05
CA ALA A 18 -29.54 29.40 -7.09
C ALA A 18 -30.33 28.46 -6.15
N GLU A 19 -29.72 27.34 -5.74
CA GLU A 19 -30.36 26.32 -4.89
C GLU A 19 -29.89 26.34 -3.42
N GLY A 20 -29.04 27.30 -3.03
CA GLY A 20 -28.82 27.66 -1.62
C GLY A 20 -28.11 26.60 -0.76
N VAL A 21 -27.32 25.70 -1.36
CA VAL A 21 -26.53 24.72 -0.61
C VAL A 21 -25.04 25.05 -0.79
N VAL A 22 -24.43 25.62 0.25
CA VAL A 22 -22.98 25.77 0.35
C VAL A 22 -22.55 25.14 1.67
N ASP A 23 -21.88 23.99 1.60
CA ASP A 23 -20.97 23.52 2.65
C ASP A 23 -19.56 23.45 2.02
N PRO A 24 -18.55 24.21 2.47
CA PRO A 24 -17.26 24.31 1.79
C PRO A 24 -16.29 23.12 1.99
N GLY A 25 -16.75 21.99 2.54
CA GLY A 25 -15.85 21.00 3.16
C GLY A 25 -15.39 19.80 2.33
N LEU A 26 -15.90 19.52 1.13
CA LEU A 26 -15.55 18.29 0.40
C LEU A 26 -15.25 18.54 -1.08
N GLN A 27 -13.97 18.79 -1.37
CA GLN A 27 -13.42 18.56 -2.71
C GLN A 27 -13.09 17.07 -2.84
N PHE A 28 -14.07 16.27 -3.26
CA PHE A 28 -13.80 14.92 -3.73
C PHE A 28 -13.14 14.99 -5.12
N ALA A 29 -12.01 14.29 -5.22
CA ALA A 29 -11.19 14.17 -6.40
C ALA A 29 -11.99 13.69 -7.62
N ALA A 30 -12.10 14.55 -8.62
CA ALA A 30 -12.42 14.16 -9.97
C ALA A 30 -11.22 13.40 -10.54
N GLY A 31 -11.33 12.08 -10.68
CA GLY A 31 -10.22 11.29 -11.22
C GLY A 31 -10.40 9.78 -11.18
N MET A 32 -11.59 9.26 -11.49
CA MET A 32 -11.76 7.85 -11.85
C MET A 32 -13.08 7.70 -12.61
N GLU A 33 -13.03 8.01 -13.91
CA GLU A 33 -14.01 7.49 -14.86
C GLU A 33 -13.76 5.97 -14.97
N SER A 34 -14.51 5.19 -14.21
CA SER A 34 -14.68 3.77 -14.50
C SER A 34 -15.57 3.65 -15.73
N ALA A 35 -15.02 3.09 -16.80
CA ALA A 35 -15.81 2.57 -17.90
C ALA A 35 -16.77 1.51 -17.33
N ASP A 36 -18.05 1.64 -17.66
CA ASP A 36 -19.23 1.02 -17.02
C ASP A 36 -19.60 1.62 -15.64
N GLY A 37 -20.50 2.60 -15.71
CA GLY A 37 -20.97 3.41 -14.59
C GLY A 37 -21.84 2.66 -13.58
N PHE A 38 -21.21 1.81 -12.78
CA PHE A 38 -21.83 1.25 -11.57
C PHE A 38 -20.91 1.49 -10.38
N SER A 39 -21.30 2.41 -9.50
CA SER A 39 -20.59 2.62 -8.23
C SER A 39 -20.85 1.42 -7.31
N PRO A 40 -19.86 0.98 -6.52
CA PRO A 40 -20.07 0.01 -5.45
C PRO A 40 -21.22 0.40 -4.49
N VAL A 41 -21.48 1.70 -4.35
CA VAL A 41 -22.60 2.25 -3.59
C VAL A 41 -23.95 1.96 -4.26
N ASP A 42 -24.00 2.05 -5.59
CA ASP A 42 -25.22 1.74 -6.36
C ASP A 42 -25.56 0.26 -6.24
N LEU A 43 -24.55 -0.61 -6.26
CA LEU A 43 -24.71 -2.05 -6.10
C LEU A 43 -25.24 -2.42 -4.71
N MET A 44 -24.78 -1.73 -3.66
CA MET A 44 -25.29 -1.93 -2.30
C MET A 44 -26.70 -1.36 -2.09
N ASN A 45 -27.04 -0.27 -2.77
CA ASN A 45 -28.40 0.27 -2.77
C ASN A 45 -29.36 -0.68 -3.49
N GLU A 46 -28.96 -1.26 -4.61
CA GLU A 46 -29.75 -2.24 -5.35
C GLU A 46 -29.95 -3.52 -4.52
N ILE A 47 -28.93 -3.99 -3.81
CA ILE A 47 -29.03 -5.14 -2.89
C ILE A 47 -30.00 -4.85 -1.73
N ARG A 48 -30.02 -3.62 -1.20
CA ARG A 48 -31.00 -3.23 -0.16
C ARG A 48 -32.42 -3.17 -0.70
N ALA A 49 -32.61 -2.64 -1.91
CA ALA A 49 -33.90 -2.62 -2.59
C ALA A 49 -34.42 -4.04 -2.81
N LEU A 50 -33.58 -4.94 -3.34
CA LEU A 50 -33.94 -6.35 -3.53
C LEU A 50 -34.34 -7.04 -2.22
N ARG A 51 -33.64 -6.73 -1.10
CA ARG A 51 -34.00 -7.26 0.22
C ARG A 51 -35.36 -6.76 0.72
N ALA A 52 -35.73 -5.52 0.41
CA ALA A 52 -37.03 -4.96 0.76
C ALA A 52 -38.14 -5.62 -0.06
N ASP A 53 -37.95 -5.79 -1.36
CA ASP A 53 -38.92 -6.42 -2.28
C ASP A 53 -39.17 -7.89 -1.92
N ILE A 54 -38.12 -8.64 -1.56
CA ILE A 54 -38.25 -10.02 -1.07
C ILE A 54 -39.00 -10.06 0.27
N ALA A 55 -38.80 -9.08 1.15
CA ALA A 55 -39.54 -9.00 2.41
C ALA A 55 -41.02 -8.67 2.20
N GLU A 56 -41.36 -7.81 1.22
CA GLU A 56 -42.73 -7.51 0.82
C GLU A 56 -43.42 -8.71 0.15
N MET A 57 -42.74 -9.42 -0.76
CA MET A 57 -43.27 -10.64 -1.37
C MET A 57 -43.57 -11.72 -0.33
N ARG A 58 -42.72 -11.85 0.70
CA ARG A 58 -42.94 -12.80 1.81
C ARG A 58 -44.14 -12.44 2.67
N ASN A 59 -44.41 -11.15 2.88
CA ASN A 59 -45.58 -10.70 3.64
C ASN A 59 -46.88 -10.70 2.79
N GLY A 60 -46.79 -10.48 1.48
CA GLY A 60 -47.92 -10.54 0.54
C GLY A 60 -48.42 -11.95 0.22
N GLY A 61 -47.58 -12.98 0.42
CA GLY A 61 -47.95 -14.38 0.21
C GLY A 61 -49.01 -14.95 1.16
N ALA A 62 -49.35 -14.24 2.25
CA ALA A 62 -50.31 -14.71 3.25
C ALA A 62 -51.79 -14.42 2.92
N THR A 63 -52.10 -13.59 1.91
CA THR A 63 -53.49 -13.16 1.62
C THR A 63 -54.14 -13.82 0.40
N MET A 64 -53.48 -14.76 -0.29
CA MET A 64 -54.01 -15.41 -1.50
C MET A 64 -54.03 -16.95 -1.38
N ALA A 65 -54.57 -17.48 -0.28
CA ALA A 65 -54.93 -18.89 -0.17
C ALA A 65 -56.36 -19.10 -0.72
N GLY A 66 -56.50 -19.16 -2.05
CA GLY A 66 -57.80 -19.39 -2.68
C GLY A 66 -57.74 -19.61 -4.19
N SER A 67 -57.66 -20.88 -4.59
CA SER A 67 -57.99 -21.43 -5.92
C SER A 67 -57.14 -21.02 -7.13
N GLY A 68 -56.36 -21.98 -7.65
CA GLY A 68 -55.78 -21.87 -9.00
C GLY A 68 -54.58 -22.77 -9.21
N ASN A 69 -54.83 -23.93 -9.81
CA ASN A 69 -53.88 -24.98 -10.16
C ASN A 69 -52.84 -24.50 -11.21
N GLY A 70 -51.54 -24.61 -10.91
CA GLY A 70 -50.43 -24.53 -11.87
C GLY A 70 -49.57 -23.25 -11.82
N LEU A 71 -48.63 -23.16 -10.87
CA LEU A 71 -47.44 -22.29 -10.98
C LEU A 71 -46.29 -23.09 -11.62
N PRO A 72 -45.45 -22.48 -12.46
CA PRO A 72 -44.52 -23.20 -13.32
C PRO A 72 -43.32 -23.74 -12.52
N GLU A 73 -43.07 -25.04 -12.58
CA GLU A 73 -41.90 -25.68 -11.94
C GLU A 73 -40.56 -25.01 -12.32
N ALA A 74 -40.49 -24.41 -13.52
CA ALA A 74 -39.31 -23.69 -14.01
C ALA A 74 -38.94 -22.41 -13.21
N ASP A 75 -39.91 -21.69 -12.63
CA ASP A 75 -39.61 -20.51 -11.78
C ASP A 75 -39.12 -20.91 -10.38
N ALA A 76 -39.55 -22.07 -9.88
CA ALA A 76 -39.13 -22.58 -8.57
C ALA A 76 -37.69 -23.10 -8.60
N ASP A 77 -37.29 -23.72 -9.70
CA ASP A 77 -35.90 -24.14 -9.93
C ASP A 77 -34.96 -22.93 -10.11
N LEU A 78 -35.40 -21.89 -10.83
CA LEU A 78 -34.64 -20.64 -10.97
C LEU A 78 -34.46 -19.90 -9.63
N ASP A 79 -35.53 -19.77 -8.82
CA ASP A 79 -35.44 -19.16 -7.48
C ASP A 79 -34.53 -19.98 -6.55
N ARG A 80 -34.57 -21.32 -6.65
CA ARG A 80 -33.68 -22.20 -5.90
C ARG A 80 -32.21 -22.00 -6.29
N ASP A 81 -31.93 -21.95 -7.59
CA ASP A 81 -30.57 -21.77 -8.10
C ASP A 81 -30.00 -20.40 -7.71
N LEU A 82 -30.81 -19.33 -7.82
CA LEU A 82 -30.45 -17.98 -7.35
C LEU A 82 -30.15 -17.94 -5.85
N ARG A 83 -30.93 -18.64 -5.02
CA ARG A 83 -30.67 -18.74 -3.58
C ARG A 83 -29.37 -19.49 -3.28
N ILE A 84 -29.06 -20.55 -4.02
CA ILE A 84 -27.80 -21.29 -3.89
C ILE A 84 -26.63 -20.36 -4.24
N GLU A 85 -26.74 -19.61 -5.33
CA GLU A 85 -25.71 -18.68 -5.79
C GLU A 85 -25.50 -17.52 -4.81
N LEU A 86 -26.58 -16.93 -4.29
CA LEU A 86 -26.51 -15.90 -3.24
C LEU A 86 -25.87 -16.44 -1.96
N ALA A 87 -26.23 -17.66 -1.53
CA ALA A 87 -25.62 -18.29 -0.36
C ALA A 87 -24.14 -18.61 -0.59
N GLN A 88 -23.72 -18.83 -1.83
CA GLN A 88 -22.33 -19.02 -2.21
C GLN A 88 -21.56 -17.69 -2.18
N MET A 89 -22.12 -16.62 -2.75
CA MET A 89 -21.55 -15.26 -2.67
C MET A 89 -21.36 -14.80 -1.22
N VAL A 90 -22.37 -14.96 -0.36
CA VAL A 90 -22.28 -14.57 1.05
C VAL A 90 -21.14 -15.29 1.77
N ARG A 91 -20.97 -16.59 1.50
CA ARG A 91 -19.86 -17.38 2.08
C ARG A 91 -18.49 -16.90 1.57
N THR A 92 -18.37 -16.57 0.29
CA THR A 92 -17.13 -16.04 -0.28
C THR A 92 -16.79 -14.68 0.33
N ILE A 93 -17.76 -13.77 0.44
CA ILE A 93 -17.57 -12.45 1.06
C ILE A 93 -17.13 -12.59 2.52
N ALA A 94 -17.77 -13.50 3.28
CA ALA A 94 -17.40 -13.74 4.67
C ALA A 94 -15.95 -14.24 4.79
N ARG A 95 -15.51 -15.13 3.89
CA ARG A 95 -14.12 -15.59 3.83
C ARG A 95 -13.15 -14.45 3.50
N THR A 96 -13.42 -13.70 2.43
CA THR A 96 -12.56 -12.58 2.01
C THR A 96 -12.42 -11.53 3.11
N LYS A 97 -13.49 -11.27 3.86
CA LYS A 97 -13.47 -10.37 5.01
C LYS A 97 -12.55 -10.89 6.13
N THR A 98 -12.58 -12.19 6.44
CA THR A 98 -11.65 -12.80 7.40
C THR A 98 -10.20 -12.71 6.92
N GLU A 99 -9.94 -12.97 5.63
CA GLU A 99 -8.60 -12.85 5.04
C GLU A 99 -8.08 -11.41 5.09
N LEU A 100 -8.93 -10.42 4.78
CA LEU A 100 -8.57 -9.01 4.89
C LEU A 100 -8.28 -8.60 6.33
N ALA A 101 -9.05 -9.10 7.30
CA ALA A 101 -8.82 -8.85 8.72
C ALA A 101 -7.49 -9.43 9.23
N GLN A 102 -7.00 -10.52 8.62
CA GLN A 102 -5.68 -11.08 8.93
C GLN A 102 -4.53 -10.23 8.38
N ILE A 103 -4.74 -9.56 7.25
CA ILE A 103 -3.74 -8.64 6.66
C ILE A 103 -3.77 -7.31 7.40
N ARG A 104 -4.97 -6.78 7.64
CA ARG A 104 -5.20 -5.48 8.27
C ARG A 104 -6.53 -5.48 9.02
N HIS A 105 -6.46 -5.67 10.34
CA HIS A 105 -7.63 -5.52 11.19
C HIS A 105 -7.83 -4.03 11.53
N PRO A 106 -9.07 -3.48 11.44
CA PRO A 106 -9.29 -2.07 11.73
C PRO A 106 -8.92 -1.65 13.17
N ASP A 107 -9.06 -2.58 14.11
CA ASP A 107 -8.70 -2.38 15.53
C ASP A 107 -7.28 -2.86 15.89
N ALA A 108 -6.47 -3.32 14.92
CA ALA A 108 -5.07 -3.64 15.20
C ALA A 108 -4.24 -2.35 15.31
N GLU A 109 -3.34 -2.29 16.28
CA GLU A 109 -2.40 -1.17 16.43
C GLU A 109 -1.27 -1.24 15.38
N ASP A 110 -0.82 -2.44 15.03
CA ASP A 110 0.22 -2.66 14.01
C ASP A 110 -0.37 -3.00 12.64
N ASP A 111 0.11 -2.29 11.62
CA ASP A 111 -0.22 -2.51 10.21
C ASP A 111 0.97 -3.20 9.54
N ARG A 112 0.96 -4.53 9.54
CA ARG A 112 2.05 -5.37 9.00
C ARG A 112 2.45 -5.00 7.56
N LEU A 113 1.51 -4.49 6.76
CA LEU A 113 1.76 -4.08 5.39
C LEU A 113 2.52 -2.74 5.35
N GLN A 114 2.18 -1.83 6.27
CA GLN A 114 2.87 -0.57 6.46
C GLN A 114 4.29 -0.81 7.02
N ASP A 115 4.44 -1.72 7.99
CA ASP A 115 5.74 -2.06 8.57
C ASP A 115 6.67 -2.63 7.51
N ALA A 116 6.21 -3.62 6.74
CA ALA A 116 6.98 -4.20 5.64
C ALA A 116 7.35 -3.18 4.56
N SER A 117 6.46 -2.22 4.27
CA SER A 117 6.75 -1.13 3.33
C SER A 117 7.82 -0.17 3.89
N GLY A 118 7.74 0.16 5.19
CA GLY A 118 8.72 0.99 5.89
C GLY A 118 10.10 0.33 5.98
N GLU A 119 10.17 -0.98 6.23
CA GLU A 119 11.42 -1.75 6.19
C GLU A 119 12.05 -1.73 4.79
N LEU A 120 11.25 -1.88 3.72
CA LEU A 120 11.74 -1.79 2.35
C LEU A 120 12.29 -0.41 2.02
N ASP A 121 11.64 0.67 2.48
CA ASP A 121 12.15 2.04 2.33
C ASP A 121 13.47 2.24 3.11
N ALA A 122 13.56 1.73 4.34
CA ALA A 122 14.78 1.78 5.14
C ALA A 122 15.94 1.04 4.45
N ILE A 123 15.67 -0.11 3.82
CA ILE A 123 16.66 -0.84 3.02
C ILE A 123 17.14 -0.01 1.82
N VAL A 124 16.23 0.66 1.10
CA VAL A 124 16.61 1.55 -0.02
C VAL A 124 17.51 2.67 0.48
N MET A 125 17.12 3.37 1.54
CA MET A 125 17.91 4.46 2.12
C MET A 125 19.28 4.00 2.61
N ALA A 126 19.34 2.87 3.33
CA ALA A 126 20.59 2.32 3.83
C ALA A 126 21.53 1.90 2.69
N THR A 127 21.00 1.30 1.63
CA THR A 127 21.80 0.88 0.47
C THR A 127 22.25 2.06 -0.38
N GLU A 128 21.44 3.12 -0.53
CA GLU A 128 21.86 4.40 -1.13
C GLU A 128 22.97 5.06 -0.32
N GLY A 129 22.80 5.15 1.00
CA GLY A 129 23.79 5.72 1.91
C GLY A 129 25.12 4.98 1.87
N ALA A 130 25.09 3.64 1.96
CA ALA A 130 26.28 2.81 1.87
C ALA A 130 26.98 2.95 0.50
N THR A 131 26.22 3.03 -0.59
CA THR A 131 26.79 3.20 -1.94
C THR A 131 27.48 4.54 -2.09
N ASN A 132 26.88 5.63 -1.58
CA ASN A 132 27.50 6.95 -1.58
C ASN A 132 28.80 6.96 -0.76
N GLN A 133 28.83 6.32 0.41
CA GLN A 133 30.06 6.20 1.22
C GLN A 133 31.15 5.42 0.49
N ILE A 134 30.80 4.33 -0.22
CA ILE A 134 31.76 3.57 -1.03
C ILE A 134 32.33 4.45 -2.14
N LEU A 135 31.48 5.19 -2.88
CA LEU A 135 31.92 6.07 -3.96
C LEU A 135 32.84 7.18 -3.43
N GLU A 136 32.50 7.82 -2.31
CA GLU A 136 33.33 8.86 -1.70
C GLU A 136 34.69 8.31 -1.21
N ALA A 137 34.69 7.11 -0.62
CA ALA A 137 35.92 6.43 -0.24
C ALA A 137 36.79 6.11 -1.47
N THR A 138 36.18 5.60 -2.53
CA THR A 138 36.87 5.31 -3.80
C THR A 138 37.49 6.56 -4.42
N GLU A 139 36.77 7.68 -4.46
CA GLU A 139 37.31 8.97 -4.94
C GLU A 139 38.46 9.48 -4.06
N THR A 140 38.38 9.27 -2.75
CA THR A 140 39.44 9.68 -1.81
C THR A 140 40.70 8.86 -2.05
N ILE A 141 40.57 7.53 -2.19
CA ILE A 141 41.69 6.63 -2.48
C ILE A 141 42.33 7.00 -3.84
N GLU A 142 41.53 7.33 -4.86
CA GLU A 142 42.05 7.74 -6.17
C GLU A 142 42.92 9.01 -6.07
N LYS A 143 42.50 10.00 -5.28
CA LYS A 143 43.28 11.23 -5.02
C LYS A 143 44.60 10.91 -4.32
N GLU A 144 44.57 10.07 -3.30
CA GLU A 144 45.77 9.66 -2.55
C GLU A 144 46.76 8.92 -3.45
N ILE A 145 46.29 8.01 -4.30
CA ILE A 145 47.13 7.27 -5.24
C ILE A 145 47.74 8.19 -6.30
N THR A 146 46.95 9.14 -6.82
CA THR A 146 47.46 10.16 -7.74
C THR A 146 48.57 10.98 -7.08
N GLN A 147 48.41 11.34 -5.80
CA GLN A 147 49.43 12.06 -5.04
C GLN A 147 50.68 11.21 -4.80
N ILE A 148 50.53 9.92 -4.49
CA ILE A 148 51.65 8.97 -4.33
C ILE A 148 52.44 8.88 -5.64
N ALA A 149 51.75 8.69 -6.78
CA ALA A 149 52.39 8.63 -8.09
C ALA A 149 53.16 9.91 -8.44
N ALA A 150 52.63 11.08 -8.07
CA ALA A 150 53.31 12.36 -8.27
C ALA A 150 54.57 12.52 -7.40
N LEU A 151 54.52 12.07 -6.14
CA LEU A 151 55.67 12.12 -5.22
C LEU A 151 56.78 11.13 -5.62
N ALA A 152 56.41 9.97 -6.16
CA ALA A 152 57.31 8.90 -6.56
C ALA A 152 57.48 8.78 -8.09
N HIS A 153 57.42 9.92 -8.81
CA HIS A 153 57.43 9.97 -10.28
C HIS A 153 58.68 9.40 -10.97
N GLU A 154 59.75 9.12 -10.22
CA GLU A 154 60.97 8.48 -10.74
C GLU A 154 60.94 6.94 -10.62
N ASP A 155 59.96 6.38 -9.89
CA ASP A 155 59.81 4.94 -9.67
C ASP A 155 58.72 4.36 -10.58
N GLU A 156 59.14 3.66 -11.64
CA GLU A 156 58.26 3.09 -12.66
C GLU A 156 57.34 1.99 -12.11
N ASP A 157 57.78 1.26 -11.07
CA ASP A 157 56.97 0.22 -10.43
C ASP A 157 55.81 0.86 -9.64
N ILE A 158 56.08 1.96 -8.92
CA ILE A 158 55.04 2.69 -8.18
C ILE A 158 54.02 3.31 -9.14
N ILE A 159 54.46 3.90 -10.26
CA ILE A 159 53.55 4.45 -11.29
C ILE A 159 52.66 3.33 -11.84
N THR A 160 53.25 2.20 -12.23
CA THR A 160 52.51 1.07 -12.80
C THR A 160 51.49 0.48 -11.82
N LEU A 161 51.83 0.39 -10.52
CA LEU A 161 50.90 -0.05 -9.49
C LEU A 161 49.77 0.97 -9.27
N SER A 162 50.09 2.26 -9.27
CA SER A 162 49.11 3.34 -9.11
C SER A 162 48.06 3.31 -10.23
N ASP A 163 48.50 3.16 -11.48
CA ASP A 163 47.59 3.04 -12.64
C ASP A 163 46.68 1.81 -12.55
N LYS A 164 47.23 0.67 -12.09
CA LYS A 164 46.43 -0.55 -11.89
C LYS A 164 45.35 -0.36 -10.85
N ILE A 165 45.68 0.29 -9.72
CA ILE A 165 44.69 0.54 -8.68
C ILE A 165 43.64 1.55 -9.17
N ALA A 166 44.04 2.63 -9.84
CA ALA A 166 43.09 3.60 -10.41
C ALA A 166 42.10 2.94 -11.38
N SER A 167 42.56 1.99 -12.20
CA SER A 167 41.69 1.19 -13.07
C SER A 167 40.70 0.31 -12.28
N GLN A 168 41.12 -0.28 -11.16
CA GLN A 168 40.24 -1.05 -10.28
C GLN A 168 39.20 -0.16 -9.58
N LEU A 169 39.60 1.02 -9.10
CA LEU A 169 38.69 2.01 -8.51
C LEU A 169 37.62 2.46 -9.51
N THR A 170 38.02 2.70 -10.77
CA THR A 170 37.08 2.99 -11.86
C THR A 170 36.06 1.86 -12.04
N THR A 171 36.52 0.61 -12.02
CA THR A 171 35.64 -0.57 -12.12
C THR A 171 34.64 -0.64 -10.97
N ILE A 172 35.06 -0.28 -9.75
CA ILE A 172 34.16 -0.21 -8.57
C ILE A 172 33.10 0.87 -8.76
N MET A 173 33.48 2.08 -9.18
CA MET A 173 32.53 3.17 -9.44
C MET A 173 31.49 2.78 -10.50
N GLU A 174 31.92 2.13 -11.57
CA GLU A 174 31.01 1.63 -12.61
C GLU A 174 30.07 0.54 -12.09
N ALA A 175 30.55 -0.37 -11.23
CA ALA A 175 29.73 -1.41 -10.64
C ALA A 175 28.65 -0.85 -9.71
N CYS A 176 28.97 0.20 -8.94
CA CYS A 176 28.03 0.90 -8.07
C CYS A 176 26.91 1.63 -8.84
N ASN A 177 27.11 1.94 -10.13
CA ASN A 177 26.10 2.61 -10.95
C ASN A 177 24.83 1.77 -11.18
N PHE A 178 24.88 0.45 -10.98
CA PHE A 178 23.68 -0.41 -11.08
C PHE A 178 22.69 -0.21 -9.91
N GLN A 179 23.12 0.44 -8.84
CA GLN A 179 22.32 0.65 -7.63
C GLN A 179 21.08 1.51 -7.89
N ASP A 180 21.14 2.49 -8.82
CA ASP A 180 19.98 3.31 -9.21
C ASP A 180 18.82 2.46 -9.77
N ILE A 181 19.10 1.45 -10.59
CA ILE A 181 18.07 0.56 -11.13
C ILE A 181 17.44 -0.30 -10.02
N THR A 182 18.25 -0.74 -9.05
CA THR A 182 17.76 -1.51 -7.90
C THR A 182 16.88 -0.64 -6.99
N GLY A 183 17.31 0.58 -6.66
CA GLY A 183 16.52 1.54 -5.87
C GLY A 183 15.19 1.87 -6.54
N GLN A 184 15.18 2.10 -7.86
CA GLN A 184 13.94 2.33 -8.62
C GLN A 184 13.00 1.12 -8.62
N ARG A 185 13.55 -0.10 -8.73
CA ARG A 185 12.75 -1.34 -8.68
C ARG A 185 12.12 -1.55 -7.32
N ILE A 186 12.86 -1.35 -6.22
CA ILE A 186 12.32 -1.48 -4.87
C ILE A 186 11.26 -0.39 -4.62
N ASN A 187 11.53 0.86 -5.00
CA ASN A 187 10.55 1.95 -4.93
C ASN A 187 9.24 1.61 -5.68
N LYS A 188 9.32 0.90 -6.81
CA LYS A 188 8.12 0.44 -7.53
C LYS A 188 7.35 -0.62 -6.74
N VAL A 189 8.05 -1.53 -6.06
CA VAL A 189 7.43 -2.52 -5.17
C VAL A 189 6.73 -1.82 -4.01
N VAL A 190 7.41 -0.91 -3.32
CA VAL A 190 6.85 -0.08 -2.22
C VAL A 190 5.57 0.63 -2.66
N LYS A 191 5.60 1.34 -3.80
CA LYS A 191 4.40 2.00 -4.36
C LYS A 191 3.26 1.03 -4.63
N THR A 192 3.57 -0.19 -5.04
CA THR A 192 2.56 -1.22 -5.28
C THR A 192 1.97 -1.72 -3.96
N MET A 193 2.77 -1.83 -2.91
CA MET A 193 2.28 -2.20 -1.58
C MET A 193 1.35 -1.12 -1.01
N HIS A 194 1.71 0.16 -1.11
CA HIS A 194 0.81 1.27 -0.74
C HIS A 194 -0.48 1.29 -1.54
N PHE A 195 -0.43 0.96 -2.83
CA PHE A 195 -1.65 0.84 -3.63
C PHE A 195 -2.56 -0.28 -3.13
N VAL A 196 -2.01 -1.44 -2.76
CA VAL A 196 -2.77 -2.55 -2.17
C VAL A 196 -3.37 -2.13 -0.82
N GLU A 197 -2.58 -1.49 0.03
CA GLU A 197 -2.99 -0.94 1.32
C GLU A 197 -4.21 -0.02 1.19
N GLU A 198 -4.15 0.96 0.26
CA GLU A 198 -5.23 1.91 0.00
C GLU A 198 -6.53 1.20 -0.42
N ARG A 199 -6.43 0.15 -1.25
CA ARG A 199 -7.61 -0.64 -1.66
C ARG A 199 -8.18 -1.46 -0.52
N ILE A 200 -7.33 -2.01 0.36
CA ILE A 200 -7.76 -2.69 1.58
C ILE A 200 -8.49 -1.71 2.50
N ARG A 201 -7.96 -0.50 2.72
CA ARG A 201 -8.63 0.56 3.49
C ARG A 201 -10.01 0.88 2.92
N ALA A 202 -10.09 1.11 1.61
CA ALA A 202 -11.36 1.38 0.94
C ALA A 202 -12.37 0.23 1.10
N MET A 203 -11.94 -1.03 1.04
CA MET A 203 -12.82 -2.19 1.29
C MET A 203 -13.33 -2.23 2.73
N ILE A 204 -12.46 -1.95 3.70
CA ILE A 204 -12.86 -1.86 5.13
C ILE A 204 -13.87 -0.72 5.33
N ASP A 205 -13.64 0.44 4.72
CA ASP A 205 -14.53 1.60 4.81
C ASP A 205 -15.93 1.31 4.25
N ILE A 206 -16.00 0.59 3.11
CA ILE A 206 -17.26 0.19 2.48
C ILE A 206 -18.10 -0.72 3.40
N TRP A 207 -17.47 -1.68 4.08
CA TRP A 207 -18.19 -2.57 5.00
C TRP A 207 -18.43 -1.94 6.37
N GLY A 208 -17.62 -0.97 6.77
CA GLY A 208 -17.62 -0.34 8.07
C GLY A 208 -16.94 -1.20 9.14
N LEU A 209 -16.38 -0.51 10.15
CA LEU A 209 -15.62 -1.12 11.25
C LEU A 209 -16.42 -2.20 11.98
N GLN A 210 -17.72 -1.98 12.19
CA GLN A 210 -18.60 -2.92 12.88
C GLN A 210 -18.70 -4.28 12.19
N ALA A 211 -18.46 -4.34 10.88
CA ALA A 211 -18.41 -5.62 10.19
C ALA A 211 -17.28 -6.48 10.78
N PHE A 212 -16.13 -5.91 11.12
CA PHE A 212 -14.96 -6.67 11.55
C PHE A 212 -14.93 -6.96 13.06
N ALA A 213 -15.81 -6.34 13.85
CA ALA A 213 -15.80 -6.44 15.31
C ALA A 213 -15.85 -7.88 15.90
N ASP A 214 -16.45 -8.83 15.17
CA ASP A 214 -16.54 -10.23 15.60
C ASP A 214 -15.33 -11.08 15.16
N LEU A 215 -14.40 -10.50 14.41
CA LEU A 215 -13.19 -11.17 13.93
C LEU A 215 -12.05 -11.00 14.94
N PRO A 216 -11.16 -12.00 15.07
CA PRO A 216 -10.02 -11.89 15.95
C PRO A 216 -9.08 -10.79 15.45
N VAL A 217 -8.70 -9.88 16.36
CA VAL A 217 -7.63 -8.92 16.13
C VAL A 217 -6.31 -9.69 16.12
N PRO A 218 -5.51 -9.61 15.04
CA PRO A 218 -4.15 -10.13 15.05
C PRO A 218 -3.35 -9.37 16.11
N THR A 219 -2.91 -10.06 17.16
CA THR A 219 -1.88 -9.53 18.06
C THR A 219 -0.54 -9.71 17.36
N GLY A 220 0.16 -8.61 17.05
CA GLY A 220 1.50 -8.66 16.47
C GLY A 220 2.40 -9.56 17.32
N GLY A 221 2.84 -10.70 16.75
CA GLY A 221 3.60 -11.69 17.53
C GLY A 221 3.51 -13.13 17.04
N ALA A 222 3.36 -13.37 15.73
CA ALA A 222 3.52 -14.73 15.17
C ALA A 222 4.79 -14.81 14.34
N MET A 223 5.91 -14.45 14.97
CA MET A 223 7.27 -14.80 14.53
C MET A 223 8.11 -15.32 15.72
N GLU A 224 7.46 -15.73 16.81
CA GLU A 224 8.12 -16.20 18.04
C GLU A 224 8.85 -17.56 17.88
N ASP A 225 8.74 -18.23 16.73
CA ASP A 225 9.32 -19.56 16.47
C ASP A 225 10.32 -19.59 15.29
N ASP A 226 10.83 -18.44 14.82
CA ASP A 226 11.96 -18.43 13.89
C ASP A 226 13.28 -18.30 14.68
N PRO A 227 14.08 -19.37 14.81
CA PRO A 227 15.35 -19.34 15.54
C PRO A 227 16.38 -18.36 14.95
N ASP A 228 16.16 -17.90 13.72
CA ASP A 228 17.00 -16.91 13.04
C ASP A 228 16.40 -15.50 13.08
N ALA A 229 15.23 -15.27 13.72
CA ALA A 229 14.61 -13.95 13.83
C ALA A 229 15.56 -12.91 14.46
N ASP A 230 16.31 -13.30 15.50
CA ASP A 230 17.30 -12.45 16.16
C ASP A 230 18.50 -12.12 15.26
N LEU A 231 18.76 -12.91 14.22
CA LEU A 231 19.84 -12.68 13.24
C LEU A 231 19.39 -11.84 12.04
N LEU A 232 18.08 -11.67 11.86
CA LEU A 232 17.47 -10.95 10.73
C LEU A 232 17.15 -9.49 11.07
N ALA A 233 17.87 -8.88 12.01
CA ALA A 233 17.78 -7.46 12.27
C ALA A 233 18.20 -6.66 11.01
N GLY A 234 17.21 -6.15 10.29
CA GLY A 234 17.41 -5.26 9.16
C GLY A 234 18.06 -3.93 9.57
N PRO A 235 18.44 -3.08 8.59
CA PRO A 235 18.93 -1.74 8.89
C PRO A 235 17.93 -1.02 9.80
N GLN A 236 18.40 -0.57 10.97
CA GLN A 236 17.52 0.02 11.97
C GLN A 236 16.96 1.35 11.49
N MET A 237 15.67 1.55 11.72
CA MET A 237 14.99 2.80 11.42
C MET A 237 15.61 3.96 12.20
N GLU A 238 15.56 5.15 11.63
CA GLU A 238 16.15 6.35 12.24
C GLU A 238 15.56 6.59 13.65
N GLY A 239 16.42 6.63 14.67
CA GLY A 239 16.03 6.79 16.08
C GLY A 239 15.62 5.50 16.81
N GLN A 240 15.61 4.34 16.14
CA GLN A 240 15.42 3.02 16.78
C GLN A 240 16.74 2.30 17.05
N GLY A 241 17.86 2.90 16.63
CA GLY A 241 19.24 2.54 16.97
C GLY A 241 19.49 2.50 18.47
N ILE A 242 20.15 1.45 18.97
CA ILE A 242 20.82 1.54 20.28
C ILE A 242 21.84 2.68 20.18
N THR A 243 21.67 3.68 21.03
CA THR A 243 22.56 4.85 21.05
C THR A 243 23.88 4.50 21.72
N GLN A 244 24.97 5.18 21.35
CA GLN A 244 26.28 4.94 21.98
C GLN A 244 26.21 5.14 23.51
N ASP A 245 25.40 6.09 23.97
CA ASP A 245 25.15 6.33 25.41
C ASP A 245 24.45 5.15 26.12
N GLU A 246 23.68 4.34 25.39
CA GLU A 246 23.05 3.12 25.91
C GLU A 246 24.02 1.93 25.87
N ILE A 247 24.90 1.86 24.87
CA ILE A 247 25.99 0.88 24.82
C ILE A 247 26.93 1.09 25.99
N ASP A 248 27.33 2.34 26.26
CA ASP A 248 28.26 2.66 27.33
C ASP A 248 27.70 2.28 28.71
N LYS A 249 26.39 2.43 28.94
CA LYS A 249 25.69 1.97 30.16
C LYS A 249 25.64 0.45 30.34
N LEU A 250 25.88 -0.34 29.29
CA LEU A 250 25.91 -1.81 29.38
C LEU A 250 27.26 -2.34 29.91
N PHE A 251 28.31 -1.52 29.83
CA PHE A 251 29.68 -1.91 30.19
C PHE A 251 30.21 -1.23 31.47
N ASP A 252 29.41 -0.35 32.11
CA ASP A 252 29.63 0.26 33.43
C ASP A 252 28.83 -0.45 34.54
#